data_AF-A0A2D8VIL5-F1
#
_entry.id   AF-A0A2D8VIL5-F1
#
_cell.length_a   1.000
_cell.length_b   1.000
_cell.length_c   1.000
_cell.angle_alpha   90.00
_cell.angle_beta   90.00
_cell.angle_gamma   90.00
#
_symmetry.space_group_name_H-M   'P 1'
#
loop_
_entity.id
_entity.type
_entity.pdbx_description
1 polymer ?
#
loop_
_entity_poly.entity_id
_entity_poly.type
_entity_poly.pdbx_seq_one_letter_code
_entity_poly.pdbx_strand_id
1 'polypeptide(L)'
;MAISKKERTLSIWIGIAIGVACSSMLFRYALEEKEERSRNRPGNYDSLLTASEGKPFDPLPEAVTNIIPNGIVIYFDRNDSVSLVPPVTSSMKWVIETAGSFRSERLFILVEENPDPSGYDCYRASELYLALVPGVSEQRLEEALDEDRFRIIGRNEATRECIVQIKDFSPAGIRSSLRELSEVEGLVEGVRLSPWKPRT
;
A
#
# COMPACT_ATOMS: atom_id res chain seq x y z
N MET A 1 50.58 24.24 33.70
CA MET A 1 49.29 24.50 34.37
C MET A 1 48.41 23.27 34.18
N ALA A 2 48.06 22.58 35.26
CA ALA A 2 47.21 21.39 35.21
C ALA A 2 45.77 21.79 35.56
N ILE A 3 44.82 21.46 34.69
CA ILE A 3 43.38 21.69 34.89
C ILE A 3 42.92 20.98 36.17
N SER A 4 42.21 21.68 37.06
CA SER A 4 41.72 21.10 38.29
C SER A 4 40.61 20.06 38.02
N LYS A 5 40.41 19.10 38.94
CA LYS A 5 39.34 18.10 38.79
C LYS A 5 37.96 18.73 38.57
N LYS A 6 37.68 19.86 39.23
CA LYS A 6 36.40 20.59 39.09
C LYS A 6 36.22 21.20 37.70
N GLU A 7 37.28 21.80 37.16
CA GLU A 7 37.27 22.38 35.80
C GLU A 7 37.08 21.29 34.74
N ARG A 8 37.72 20.12 34.91
CA ARG A 8 37.52 18.97 34.00
C ARG A 8 36.07 18.48 34.03
N THR A 9 35.48 18.33 35.21
CA THR A 9 34.09 17.89 35.35
C THR A 9 33.12 18.91 34.75
N LEU A 10 33.37 20.22 34.94
CA LEU A 10 32.57 21.27 34.33
C LEU A 10 32.63 21.23 32.80
N SER A 11 33.82 21.09 32.21
CA SER A 11 33.98 20.99 30.75
C SER A 11 33.28 19.77 30.16
N ILE A 12 33.30 18.63 30.87
CA ILE A 12 32.56 17.42 30.44
C ILE A 12 31.06 17.70 30.42
N TRP A 13 30.49 18.30 31.46
CA TRP A 13 29.06 18.63 31.51
C TRP A 13 28.65 19.64 30.44
N ILE A 14 29.48 20.65 30.16
CA ILE A 14 29.24 21.58 29.06
C ILE A 14 29.22 20.83 27.72
N GLY A 15 30.19 19.95 27.48
CA GLY A 15 30.24 19.14 26.27
C GLY A 15 29.00 18.25 26.11
N ILE A 16 28.54 17.61 27.19
CA ILE A 16 27.31 16.80 27.19
C ILE A 16 26.09 17.68 26.89
N ALA A 17 25.96 18.83 27.55
CA ALA A 17 24.83 19.73 27.37
C ALA A 17 24.74 20.24 25.91
N ILE A 18 25.88 20.62 25.32
CA ILE A 18 25.96 21.00 23.90
C ILE A 18 25.58 19.82 23.01
N GLY A 19 26.14 18.63 23.27
CA GLY A 19 25.84 17.43 22.49
C GLY A 19 24.35 17.08 22.49
N VAL A 20 23.69 17.15 23.65
CA VAL A 20 22.25 16.91 23.78
C VAL A 20 21.44 18.00 23.05
N ALA A 21 21.80 19.27 23.22
CA ALA A 21 21.11 20.38 22.57
C ALA A 21 21.20 20.29 21.04
N CYS A 22 22.41 20.09 20.49
CA CYS A 22 22.61 19.95 19.05
C CYS A 22 21.91 18.70 18.50
N SER A 23 21.97 17.56 19.21
CA SER A 23 21.29 16.33 18.77
C SER A 23 19.76 16.49 18.77
N SER A 24 19.20 17.15 19.80
CA SER A 24 17.77 17.42 19.87
C SER A 24 17.32 18.38 18.76
N MET A 25 18.11 19.41 18.47
CA MET A 25 17.84 20.34 17.37
C MET A 25 17.85 19.62 16.00
N LEU A 26 18.88 18.81 15.72
CA LEU A 26 18.97 18.03 14.48
C LEU A 26 17.81 17.04 14.34
N PHE A 27 17.41 16.41 15.45
CA PHE A 27 16.27 15.50 15.46
C PHE A 27 14.96 16.22 15.13
N ARG A 28 14.70 17.39 15.74
CA ARG A 28 13.52 18.21 15.44
C ARG A 28 13.51 18.67 13.99
N TYR A 29 14.63 19.19 13.50
CA TYR A 29 14.77 19.60 12.11
C TYR A 29 14.48 18.43 11.15
N ALA A 30 15.02 17.25 11.42
CA ALA A 30 14.76 16.07 10.60
C ALA A 30 13.28 15.63 10.63
N LEU A 31 12.58 15.81 11.76
CA LEU A 31 11.14 15.58 11.84
C LEU A 31 10.34 16.61 11.04
N GLU A 32 10.66 17.89 11.17
CA GLU A 32 10.01 18.97 10.43
C GLU A 32 10.18 18.80 8.92
N GLU A 33 11.41 18.55 8.45
CA GLU A 33 11.70 18.30 7.03
C GLU A 33 10.97 17.05 6.51
N LYS A 34 10.85 16.00 7.34
CA LYS A 34 10.09 14.79 6.99
C LYS A 34 8.59 15.10 6.85
N GLU A 35 8.02 15.87 7.76
CA GLU A 35 6.60 16.25 7.73
C GLU A 35 6.30 17.15 6.54
N GLU A 36 7.15 18.13 6.26
CA GLU A 36 7.00 19.04 5.13
C GLU A 36 7.08 18.28 3.80
N ARG A 37 8.07 17.38 3.65
CA ARG A 37 8.15 16.50 2.47
C ARG A 37 6.95 15.59 2.32
N SER A 38 6.35 15.14 3.43
CA SER A 38 5.15 14.30 3.37
C SER A 38 3.92 15.12 2.96
N ARG A 39 3.77 16.34 3.49
CA ARG A 39 2.70 17.28 3.12
C ARG A 39 2.78 17.75 1.68
N ASN A 40 3.98 17.85 1.12
CA ASN A 40 4.19 18.24 -0.27
C ASN A 40 4.27 17.04 -1.23
N ARG A 41 4.13 15.81 -0.75
CA ARG A 41 4.20 14.61 -1.60
C ARG A 41 2.94 14.52 -2.46
N PRO A 42 3.04 14.34 -3.79
CA PRO A 42 1.88 14.08 -4.64
C PRO A 42 1.08 12.87 -4.14
N GLY A 43 -0.26 12.93 -4.21
CA GLY A 43 -1.12 11.88 -3.68
C GLY A 43 -1.45 12.00 -2.19
N ASN A 44 -0.90 12.98 -1.47
CA ASN A 44 -1.34 13.20 -0.10
C ASN A 44 -2.83 13.56 -0.07
N TYR A 45 -3.51 13.24 1.03
CA TYR A 45 -4.97 13.36 1.13
C TYR A 45 -5.47 14.80 0.94
N ASP A 46 -4.67 15.79 1.37
CA ASP A 46 -5.00 17.22 1.26
C ASP A 46 -4.81 17.76 -0.16
N SER A 47 -3.96 17.12 -0.98
CA SER A 47 -3.64 17.56 -2.34
C SER A 47 -4.78 17.35 -3.32
N LEU A 48 -5.66 16.38 -3.06
CA LEU A 48 -6.74 15.94 -3.96
C LEU A 48 -6.27 15.58 -5.37
N LEU A 49 -4.98 15.27 -5.54
CA LEU A 49 -4.37 14.87 -6.81
C LEU A 49 -3.62 13.55 -6.64
N THR A 50 -3.85 12.57 -7.50
CA THR A 50 -3.19 11.26 -7.43
C THR A 50 -1.68 11.35 -7.67
N ALA A 51 -0.91 10.47 -7.03
CA ALA A 51 0.55 10.48 -7.15
C ALA A 51 1.07 10.01 -8.51
N SER A 52 0.37 9.12 -9.19
CA SER A 52 0.81 8.52 -10.46
C SER A 52 0.62 9.44 -11.66
N GLU A 53 -0.56 10.04 -11.77
CA GLU A 53 -1.01 10.75 -12.98
C GLU A 53 -1.44 12.20 -12.70
N GLY A 54 -1.45 12.64 -11.44
CA GLY A 54 -1.94 13.97 -11.06
C GLY A 54 -3.43 14.17 -11.35
N LYS A 55 -4.22 13.09 -11.39
CA LYS A 55 -5.66 13.18 -11.61
C LYS A 55 -6.36 13.64 -10.33
N PRO A 56 -7.42 14.45 -10.41
CA PRO A 56 -8.19 14.83 -9.24
C PRO A 56 -8.88 13.61 -8.62
N PHE A 57 -8.96 13.58 -7.28
CA PHE A 57 -9.74 12.60 -6.54
C PHE A 57 -10.60 13.26 -5.47
N ASP A 58 -11.74 12.65 -5.16
CA ASP A 58 -12.64 13.16 -4.13
C ASP A 58 -12.06 12.91 -2.73
N PRO A 59 -12.26 13.84 -1.77
CA PRO A 59 -11.73 13.69 -0.41
C PRO A 59 -12.06 12.32 0.19
N LEU A 60 -11.06 11.69 0.81
CA LEU A 60 -11.27 10.38 1.41
C LEU A 60 -12.26 10.46 2.58
N PRO A 61 -13.21 9.51 2.66
CA PRO A 61 -14.09 9.38 3.82
C PRO A 61 -13.32 9.14 5.11
N GLU A 62 -13.81 9.66 6.25
CA GLU A 62 -13.15 9.52 7.55
C GLU A 62 -12.87 8.05 7.92
N ALA A 63 -13.78 7.14 7.54
CA ALA A 63 -13.60 5.72 7.75
C ALA A 63 -12.31 5.20 7.08
N VAL A 64 -12.02 5.66 5.86
CA VAL A 64 -10.81 5.25 5.11
C VAL A 64 -9.56 5.88 5.70
N THR A 65 -9.61 7.17 6.06
CA THR A 65 -8.45 7.87 6.66
C THR A 65 -8.09 7.33 8.04
N ASN A 66 -9.07 6.82 8.79
CA ASN A 66 -8.85 6.16 10.07
C ASN A 66 -8.20 4.78 9.92
N ILE A 67 -8.56 4.03 8.86
CA ILE A 67 -7.99 2.71 8.57
C ILE A 67 -6.55 2.83 8.02
N ILE A 68 -6.33 3.81 7.14
CA ILE A 68 -5.03 4.05 6.49
C ILE A 68 -4.60 5.50 6.77
N PRO A 69 -4.08 5.79 7.98
CA PRO A 69 -3.62 7.12 8.30
C PRO A 69 -2.36 7.46 7.51
N ASN A 70 -2.27 8.71 7.04
CA ASN A 70 -1.10 9.25 6.33
C ASN A 70 -0.72 8.50 5.04
N GLY A 71 -1.66 7.80 4.41
CA GLY A 71 -1.42 7.14 3.13
C GLY A 71 -1.27 8.11 1.96
N ILE A 72 -1.00 7.55 0.79
CA ILE A 72 -0.83 8.31 -0.44
C ILE A 72 -1.70 7.69 -1.51
N VAL A 73 -2.63 8.47 -2.06
CA VAL A 73 -3.48 8.06 -3.16
C VAL A 73 -2.64 7.98 -4.43
N ILE A 74 -2.40 6.77 -4.90
CA ILE A 74 -1.67 6.50 -6.14
C ILE A 74 -2.61 6.54 -7.33
N TYR A 75 -3.80 5.94 -7.21
CA TYR A 75 -4.82 5.90 -8.27
C TYR A 75 -6.20 6.17 -7.70
N PHE A 76 -7.08 6.72 -8.53
CA PHE A 76 -8.49 6.95 -8.23
C PHE A 76 -9.35 6.63 -9.46
N ASP A 77 -10.46 5.94 -9.26
CA ASP A 77 -11.49 5.69 -10.28
C ASP A 77 -12.88 5.69 -9.66
N ARG A 78 -13.87 6.13 -10.43
CA ARG A 78 -15.29 6.20 -10.06
C ARG A 78 -16.22 5.45 -11.01
N ASN A 79 -15.73 4.96 -12.16
CA ASN A 79 -16.62 4.61 -13.25
C ASN A 79 -17.20 3.20 -13.15
N ASP A 80 -16.44 2.21 -12.67
CA ASP A 80 -16.86 0.80 -12.75
C ASP A 80 -16.16 -0.05 -11.68
N SER A 81 -16.80 -1.10 -11.16
CA SER A 81 -16.20 -1.96 -10.12
C SER A 81 -14.99 -2.75 -10.63
N VAL A 82 -14.06 -3.04 -9.71
CA VAL A 82 -12.95 -3.96 -10.00
C VAL A 82 -13.43 -5.40 -9.97
N SER A 83 -14.52 -5.69 -9.25
CA SER A 83 -15.16 -7.01 -9.27
C SER A 83 -15.61 -7.38 -10.68
N LEU A 84 -15.37 -8.64 -11.06
CA LEU A 84 -15.88 -9.21 -12.31
C LEU A 84 -17.39 -9.43 -12.27
N VAL A 85 -18.01 -9.40 -11.08
CA VAL A 85 -19.46 -9.41 -10.93
C VAL A 85 -19.96 -7.99 -11.21
N PRO A 86 -20.86 -7.79 -12.19
CA PRO A 86 -21.33 -6.45 -12.52
C PRO A 86 -22.06 -5.83 -11.33
N PRO A 87 -21.64 -4.68 -10.80
CA PRO A 87 -22.54 -3.85 -10.03
C PRO A 87 -23.36 -2.99 -10.99
N VAL A 88 -24.58 -2.74 -10.57
CA VAL A 88 -25.56 -1.87 -11.25
C VAL A 88 -25.22 -0.37 -11.03
N THR A 89 -24.13 -0.04 -10.31
CA THR A 89 -23.78 1.34 -9.92
C THR A 89 -22.26 1.58 -9.88
N SER A 90 -21.87 2.83 -10.16
CA SER A 90 -20.52 3.36 -10.00
C SER A 90 -20.07 3.32 -8.52
N SER A 91 -18.91 2.75 -8.23
CA SER A 91 -18.28 2.77 -6.90
C SER A 91 -16.99 3.59 -6.90
N MET A 92 -16.73 4.35 -5.83
CA MET A 92 -15.44 5.04 -5.68
C MET A 92 -14.33 4.05 -5.30
N LYS A 93 -13.16 4.22 -5.91
CA LYS A 93 -11.99 3.38 -5.68
C LYS A 93 -10.74 4.20 -5.53
N TRP A 94 -9.99 3.86 -4.51
CA TRP A 94 -8.67 4.43 -4.27
C TRP A 94 -7.65 3.33 -4.16
N VAL A 95 -6.49 3.52 -4.78
CA VAL A 95 -5.31 2.71 -4.47
C VAL A 95 -4.37 3.55 -3.64
N ILE A 96 -4.16 3.13 -2.40
CA ILE A 96 -3.44 3.90 -1.38
C ILE A 96 -2.14 3.17 -1.03
N GLU A 97 -1.01 3.85 -1.20
CA GLU A 97 0.27 3.42 -0.62
C GLU A 97 0.25 3.71 0.88
N THR A 98 0.48 2.68 1.71
CA THR A 98 0.64 2.87 3.15
C THR A 98 1.99 3.51 3.45
N ALA A 99 1.99 4.65 4.13
CA ALA A 99 3.21 5.29 4.59
C ALA A 99 3.50 4.90 6.04
N GLY A 100 4.29 3.84 6.23
CA GLY A 100 4.80 3.47 7.56
C GLY A 100 5.84 4.47 8.09
N SER A 101 5.92 4.63 9.42
CA SER A 101 6.92 5.49 10.08
C SER A 101 8.36 5.03 9.85
N PHE A 102 8.55 3.74 9.55
CA PHE A 102 9.79 3.11 9.14
C PHE A 102 9.55 2.11 7.99
N ARG A 103 10.52 2.07 7.07
CA ARG A 103 10.57 1.43 5.74
C ARG A 103 10.23 -0.08 5.62
N SER A 104 9.66 -0.75 6.61
CA SER A 104 9.67 -2.23 6.56
C SER A 104 8.90 -2.79 5.37
N GLU A 105 7.70 -2.30 5.01
CA GLU A 105 6.98 -2.80 3.81
C GLU A 105 6.04 -1.72 3.25
N ARG A 106 6.22 -1.35 1.97
CA ARG A 106 5.23 -0.52 1.26
C ARG A 106 4.10 -1.44 0.81
N LEU A 107 2.89 -1.22 1.33
CA LEU A 107 1.70 -1.92 0.87
C LEU A 107 0.87 -0.99 0.00
N PHE A 108 0.33 -1.53 -1.08
CA PHE A 108 -0.67 -0.85 -1.90
C PHE A 108 -2.02 -1.47 -1.57
N ILE A 109 -2.94 -0.64 -1.09
CA ILE A 109 -4.27 -1.08 -0.66
C ILE A 109 -5.31 -0.51 -1.61
N LEU A 110 -6.07 -1.39 -2.26
CA LEU A 110 -7.28 -1.03 -2.97
C LEU A 110 -8.39 -0.86 -1.93
N VAL A 111 -9.01 0.30 -1.91
CA VAL A 111 -10.22 0.61 -1.14
C VAL A 111 -11.34 0.80 -2.15
N GLU A 112 -12.37 -0.02 -2.05
CA GLU A 112 -13.57 0.08 -2.88
C GLU A 112 -14.78 0.38 -1.99
N GLU A 113 -15.54 1.39 -2.36
CA GLU A 113 -16.82 1.70 -1.72
C GLU A 113 -17.84 0.60 -2.03
N ASN A 114 -18.40 0.01 -0.99
CA ASN A 114 -19.47 -0.97 -1.10
C ASN A 114 -20.83 -0.28 -0.89
N PRO A 115 -21.72 -0.28 -1.90
CA PRO A 115 -23.03 0.35 -1.77
C PRO A 115 -23.97 -0.40 -0.80
N ASP A 116 -23.75 -1.69 -0.54
CA ASP A 116 -24.63 -2.51 0.32
C ASP A 116 -23.88 -3.72 0.94
N PRO A 117 -23.51 -3.68 2.24
CA PRO A 117 -23.75 -2.63 3.22
C PRO A 117 -22.84 -1.41 2.99
N SER A 118 -23.32 -0.20 3.35
CA SER A 118 -22.53 1.04 3.26
C SER A 118 -21.23 0.91 4.05
N GLY A 119 -20.12 0.72 3.33
CA GLY A 119 -18.83 0.40 3.90
C GLY A 119 -17.71 0.45 2.86
N TYR A 120 -16.52 0.04 3.28
CA TYR A 120 -15.34 0.02 2.41
C TYR A 120 -14.68 -1.34 2.47
N ASP A 121 -14.58 -1.98 1.32
CA ASP A 121 -13.84 -3.22 1.17
C ASP A 121 -12.38 -2.89 0.86
N CYS A 122 -11.47 -3.53 1.60
CA CYS A 122 -10.03 -3.29 1.47
C CYS A 122 -9.32 -4.55 0.98
N TYR A 123 -8.48 -4.38 -0.03
CA TYR A 123 -7.71 -5.46 -0.66
C TYR A 123 -6.26 -5.05 -0.87
N ARG A 124 -5.35 -6.02 -0.94
CA ARG A 124 -3.98 -5.76 -1.40
C ARG A 124 -4.02 -5.55 -2.92
N ALA A 125 -3.77 -4.33 -3.37
CA ALA A 125 -3.91 -3.94 -4.77
C ALA A 125 -2.94 -4.68 -5.69
N SER A 126 -1.75 -5.01 -5.20
CA SER A 126 -0.72 -5.70 -5.98
C SER A 126 -0.79 -7.22 -5.90
N GLU A 127 -1.79 -7.81 -5.25
CA GLU A 127 -1.87 -9.27 -5.03
C GLU A 127 -3.25 -9.83 -5.37
N LEU A 128 -3.26 -10.94 -6.10
CA LEU A 128 -4.45 -11.72 -6.43
C LEU A 128 -4.30 -13.15 -5.91
N TYR A 129 -5.41 -13.77 -5.54
CA TYR A 129 -5.46 -15.18 -5.17
C TYR A 129 -6.05 -15.98 -6.32
N LEU A 130 -5.35 -17.05 -6.68
CA LEU A 130 -5.72 -17.95 -7.76
C LEU A 130 -5.95 -19.35 -7.20
N ALA A 131 -7.17 -19.86 -7.40
CA ALA A 131 -7.49 -21.26 -7.20
C ALA A 131 -7.11 -22.04 -8.46
N LEU A 132 -6.27 -23.06 -8.31
CA LEU A 132 -5.85 -23.93 -9.40
C LEU A 132 -6.83 -25.09 -9.59
N VAL A 133 -7.01 -25.51 -10.83
CA VAL A 133 -7.74 -26.74 -11.16
C VAL A 133 -7.06 -27.94 -10.45
N PRO A 134 -7.83 -28.88 -9.85
CA PRO A 134 -7.26 -30.03 -9.17
C PRO A 134 -6.25 -30.81 -10.03
N GLY A 135 -5.04 -31.00 -9.50
CA GLY A 135 -3.95 -31.71 -10.18
C GLY A 135 -3.02 -30.82 -11.01
N VAL A 136 -3.30 -29.53 -11.15
CA VAL A 136 -2.39 -28.55 -11.77
C VAL A 136 -1.30 -28.15 -10.78
N SER A 137 -0.04 -28.18 -11.22
CA SER A 137 1.11 -27.72 -10.43
C SER A 137 1.34 -26.22 -10.58
N GLU A 138 1.97 -25.62 -9.57
CA GLU A 138 2.36 -24.20 -9.61
C GLU A 138 3.34 -23.88 -10.73
N GLN A 139 4.29 -24.78 -10.97
CA GLN A 139 5.25 -24.63 -12.07
C GLN A 139 4.53 -24.51 -13.42
N ARG A 140 3.47 -25.29 -13.63
CA ARG A 140 2.70 -25.23 -14.88
C ARG A 140 1.93 -23.92 -15.01
N LEU A 141 1.47 -23.35 -13.90
CA LEU A 141 0.90 -21.99 -13.90
C LEU A 141 2.01 -20.97 -14.22
N GLU A 142 3.17 -21.05 -13.56
CA GLU A 142 4.30 -20.13 -13.76
C GLU A 142 4.74 -20.09 -15.23
N GLU A 143 4.87 -21.25 -15.87
CA GLU A 143 5.20 -21.38 -17.30
C GLU A 143 4.14 -20.78 -18.25
N ALA A 144 2.89 -20.64 -17.81
CA ALA A 144 1.79 -20.09 -18.60
C ALA A 144 1.59 -18.58 -18.39
N LEU A 145 2.19 -18.00 -17.34
CA LEU A 145 2.04 -16.59 -17.01
C LEU A 145 3.09 -15.73 -17.71
N ASP A 146 2.69 -14.52 -18.09
CA ASP A 146 3.63 -13.49 -18.52
C ASP A 146 4.40 -12.94 -17.30
N GLU A 147 5.68 -13.33 -17.16
CA GLU A 147 6.58 -12.88 -16.08
C GLU A 147 6.75 -11.35 -16.04
N ASP A 148 6.53 -10.67 -17.17
CA ASP A 148 6.59 -9.22 -17.21
C ASP A 148 5.39 -8.55 -16.56
N ARG A 149 4.33 -9.30 -16.26
CA ARG A 149 3.07 -8.77 -15.71
C ARG A 149 2.67 -9.44 -14.40
N PHE A 150 2.99 -10.71 -14.26
CA PHE A 150 2.58 -11.57 -13.15
C PHE A 150 3.78 -12.26 -12.53
N ARG A 151 3.75 -12.44 -11.22
CA ARG A 151 4.75 -13.24 -10.51
C ARG A 151 4.09 -14.02 -9.38
N ILE A 152 4.31 -15.32 -9.31
CA ILE A 152 3.87 -16.10 -8.15
C ILE A 152 4.83 -15.80 -6.99
N ILE A 153 4.29 -15.35 -5.86
CA ILE A 153 5.07 -14.96 -4.69
C ILE A 153 4.88 -15.90 -3.49
N GLY A 154 3.98 -16.88 -3.62
CA GLY A 154 3.77 -17.91 -2.62
C GLY A 154 2.36 -18.51 -2.69
N ARG A 155 1.96 -19.13 -1.59
CA ARG A 155 0.62 -19.69 -1.40
C ARG A 155 0.01 -19.24 -0.11
N ASN A 156 -1.31 -19.06 -0.13
CA ASN A 156 -2.07 -18.86 1.09
C ASN A 156 -2.12 -20.18 1.86
N GLU A 157 -1.65 -20.18 3.11
CA GLU A 157 -1.60 -21.42 3.92
C GLU A 157 -2.99 -21.97 4.24
N ALA A 158 -3.98 -21.08 4.44
CA ALA A 158 -5.33 -21.46 4.82
C ALA A 158 -6.16 -21.95 3.62
N THR A 159 -6.11 -21.23 2.50
CA THR A 159 -6.94 -21.54 1.32
C THR A 159 -6.23 -22.36 0.25
N ARG A 160 -4.90 -22.51 0.35
CA ARG A 160 -4.03 -23.17 -0.65
C ARG A 160 -3.97 -22.51 -2.02
N GLU A 161 -4.64 -21.36 -2.19
CA GLU A 161 -4.59 -20.54 -3.40
C GLU A 161 -3.19 -19.99 -3.62
N CYS A 162 -2.78 -19.90 -4.89
CA CYS A 162 -1.54 -19.24 -5.28
C CYS A 162 -1.70 -17.72 -5.11
N ILE A 163 -0.68 -17.08 -4.55
CA ILE A 163 -0.61 -15.62 -4.41
C ILE A 163 0.19 -15.10 -5.60
N VAL A 164 -0.49 -14.38 -6.49
CA VAL A 164 0.11 -13.78 -7.68
C VAL A 164 0.23 -12.29 -7.47
N GLN A 165 1.45 -11.78 -7.59
CA GLN A 165 1.73 -10.36 -7.65
C GLN A 165 1.47 -9.83 -9.06
N ILE A 166 0.74 -8.72 -9.15
CA ILE A 166 0.50 -7.99 -10.41
C ILE A 166 1.35 -6.71 -10.43
N LYS A 167 1.89 -6.35 -11.60
CA LYS A 167 2.66 -5.10 -11.75
C LYS A 167 1.79 -3.87 -11.98
N ASP A 168 0.70 -3.99 -12.73
CA ASP A 168 -0.29 -2.92 -12.90
C ASP A 168 -1.43 -3.07 -11.87
N PHE A 169 -1.27 -2.36 -10.76
CA PHE A 169 -2.24 -2.32 -9.67
C PHE A 169 -3.13 -1.07 -9.71
N SER A 170 -3.26 -0.41 -10.87
CA SER A 170 -4.32 0.57 -11.08
C SER A 170 -5.70 -0.11 -11.07
N PRO A 171 -6.82 0.58 -10.78
CA PRO A 171 -8.15 -0.05 -10.81
C PRO A 171 -8.46 -0.77 -12.14
N ALA A 172 -8.11 -0.15 -13.27
CA ALA A 172 -8.22 -0.77 -14.58
C ALA A 172 -7.26 -1.98 -14.75
N GLY A 173 -6.02 -1.84 -14.28
CA GLY A 173 -5.01 -2.90 -14.27
C GLY A 173 -5.44 -4.14 -13.49
N ILE A 174 -5.95 -3.95 -12.27
CA ILE A 174 -6.48 -5.04 -11.43
C ILE A 174 -7.64 -5.73 -12.15
N ARG A 175 -8.60 -4.97 -12.70
CA ARG A 175 -9.74 -5.54 -13.43
C ARG A 175 -9.29 -6.33 -14.66
N SER A 176 -8.32 -5.82 -15.42
CA SER A 176 -7.78 -6.52 -16.60
C SER A 176 -7.08 -7.82 -16.19
N SER A 177 -6.32 -7.78 -15.09
CA SER A 177 -5.61 -8.93 -14.54
C SER A 177 -6.57 -10.00 -14.01
N LEU A 178 -7.65 -9.61 -13.34
CA LEU A 178 -8.70 -10.54 -12.90
C LEU A 178 -9.30 -11.28 -14.10
N ARG A 179 -9.61 -10.57 -15.19
CA ARG A 179 -10.18 -11.17 -16.40
C ARG A 179 -9.20 -12.13 -17.07
N GLU A 180 -8.00 -11.65 -17.36
CA GLU A 180 -6.98 -12.44 -18.04
C GLU A 180 -6.63 -13.72 -17.29
N LEU A 181 -6.42 -13.63 -15.98
CA LEU A 181 -6.10 -14.79 -15.16
C LEU A 181 -7.27 -15.78 -15.06
N SER A 182 -8.52 -15.29 -15.13
CA SER A 182 -9.71 -16.16 -15.16
C SER A 182 -9.89 -16.90 -16.49
N GLU A 183 -9.28 -16.40 -17.57
CA GLU A 183 -9.35 -16.96 -18.93
C GLU A 183 -8.21 -17.98 -19.19
N VAL A 184 -7.34 -18.26 -18.22
CA VAL A 184 -6.26 -19.24 -18.36
C VAL A 184 -6.84 -20.66 -18.30
N GLU A 185 -7.29 -21.13 -19.47
CA GLU A 185 -8.02 -22.38 -19.64
C GLU A 185 -7.28 -23.60 -19.05
N GLY A 186 -8.01 -24.38 -18.26
CA GLY A 186 -7.54 -25.65 -17.71
C GLY A 186 -6.49 -25.54 -16.61
N LEU A 187 -6.08 -24.32 -16.22
CA LEU A 187 -5.15 -24.08 -15.11
C LEU A 187 -5.81 -23.42 -13.91
N VAL A 188 -6.69 -22.45 -14.15
CA VAL A 188 -7.30 -21.62 -13.10
C VAL A 188 -8.80 -21.95 -12.96
N GLU A 189 -9.22 -22.27 -11.73
CA GLU A 189 -10.63 -22.49 -11.37
C GLU A 189 -11.31 -21.18 -10.94
N GLY A 190 -10.56 -20.27 -10.31
CA GLY A 190 -11.10 -19.01 -9.85
C GLY A 190 -10.01 -17.99 -9.51
N VAL A 191 -10.35 -16.72 -9.64
CA VAL A 191 -9.48 -15.59 -9.31
C VAL A 191 -10.26 -14.63 -8.42
N ARG A 192 -9.62 -14.15 -7.36
CA ARG A 192 -10.21 -13.14 -6.47
C ARG A 192 -9.18 -12.19 -5.90
N LEU A 193 -9.66 -11.04 -5.44
CA LEU A 193 -8.84 -10.06 -4.74
C LEU A 193 -8.31 -10.62 -3.42
N SER A 194 -7.07 -10.25 -3.07
CA SER A 194 -6.43 -10.59 -1.80
C SER A 194 -6.99 -9.68 -0.70
N PRO A 195 -7.82 -10.19 0.24
CA PRO A 195 -8.44 -9.34 1.26
C PRO A 195 -7.38 -8.79 2.21
N TRP A 196 -7.51 -7.52 2.57
CA TRP A 196 -6.66 -6.87 3.55
C TRP A 196 -7.51 -6.40 4.73
N LYS A 197 -6.99 -6.64 5.95
CA LYS A 197 -7.56 -6.07 7.16
C LYS A 197 -6.46 -5.31 7.91
N PRO A 198 -6.76 -4.12 8.45
CA PRO A 198 -5.82 -3.43 9.31
C PRO A 198 -5.48 -4.30 10.52
N ARG A 199 -4.21 -4.32 10.93
CA ARG A 199 -3.83 -4.92 12.20
C ARG A 199 -4.28 -3.97 13.31
N THR A 200 -5.32 -4.36 14.05
CA THR A 200 -5.74 -3.72 15.31
C THR A 200 -4.70 -3.90 16.38
#